data_AF-A0A177ENK9-F1
#
_entry.id   AF-A0A177ENK9-F1
#
_cell.length_a   1.000
_cell.length_b   1.000
_cell.length_c   1.000
_cell.angle_alpha   90.00
_cell.angle_beta   90.00
_cell.angle_gamma   90.00
#
_symmetry.space_group_name_H-M   'P 1'
#
loop_
_entity.id
_entity.type
_entity.pdbx_description
1 polymer ?
#
loop_
_entity_poly.entity_id
_entity_poly.type
_entity_poly.pdbx_seq_one_letter_code
_entity_poly.pdbx_strand_id
1 'polypeptide(L)'
;MHGMITQIIKRQHLPTKSIMVFLILIALLAEMIRTVNLLDDITQLITMPEANTTTNNIDDTRITARQLREIINFFAPANPGLALLLNQRDPQAMADLLVATPCLNIDLDVCVVANFQLSFMLIPLKKIHIYATPSLNPNDVLITTQLNNALSSMFDLNVHTLLISSPLEIVPFYHSVDARNPIYVQNLEFDSVSSDVLSLVLSKFSFWISLNLTITNCLIEDLVCMNALMTVFSDSKTNTISLSLINLPFLQYFNPGCFDNFLTIEYLVLRQIGAGAFSLEENEMATVINFLVVPPLVSLTLPMSIFKLIWESPDPTHFQRLRPKTLIIEEIENREIDLILWPDRIDSLWNACTTELVLTFSQEIGLTTENFEDLLKWAGSRFTHIKKVFVNTANWKALLPQVEAKVGWDFSMDLLEELKLGGQDAVLTFTWEHKAGLATQPELTRAHVPEAANCIYILPVSEYGNWANGTIVPRLTQTAATILPRNETGDTSSFTCSICYTGEEEWVVENKAPAICQTICQHALCFECLATLLVVSPVDGDGVALPAVECPTCRGNITPTIVAALVQNTPNQMCLVGVEIDRHLLQNYLVKKYLSIRFVPPVIPAPALGWFWTMVNKIKHFASAWFFWLMRW
;
A
#
# COMPACT_ATOMS: atom_id res chain seq x y z
N MET A 1 45.71 4.21 -6.63
CA MET A 1 44.96 4.75 -7.79
C MET A 1 45.38 6.18 -8.16
N HIS A 2 45.36 7.14 -7.22
CA HIS A 2 45.72 8.54 -7.49
C HIS A 2 47.12 8.71 -8.12
N GLY A 3 48.14 7.97 -7.65
CA GLY A 3 49.50 8.02 -8.20
C GLY A 3 49.70 7.45 -9.62
N MET A 4 48.82 6.54 -10.07
CA MET A 4 48.87 5.99 -11.44
C MET A 4 48.23 6.94 -12.46
N ILE A 5 47.18 7.66 -12.07
CA ILE A 5 46.46 8.60 -12.93
C ILE A 5 47.34 9.83 -13.25
N THR A 6 48.11 10.31 -12.27
CA THR A 6 49.02 11.46 -12.46
C THR A 6 50.19 11.17 -13.40
N GLN A 7 50.63 9.91 -13.52
CA GLN A 7 51.69 9.53 -14.47
C GLN A 7 51.19 9.39 -15.92
N ILE A 8 49.93 9.02 -16.12
CA ILE A 8 49.34 8.91 -17.47
C ILE A 8 49.05 10.30 -18.05
N ILE A 9 48.57 11.24 -17.23
CA ILE A 9 48.27 12.62 -17.65
C ILE A 9 49.53 13.41 -18.01
N LYS A 10 50.70 13.10 -17.40
CA LYS A 10 51.97 13.78 -17.72
C LYS A 10 52.64 13.31 -19.01
N ARG A 11 52.20 12.22 -19.64
CA ARG A 11 52.89 11.63 -20.81
C ARG A 11 52.13 11.67 -22.13
N GLN A 12 50.88 12.11 -22.17
CA GLN A 12 50.12 12.23 -23.41
C GLN A 12 49.43 13.59 -23.51
N HIS A 13 49.81 14.37 -24.51
CA HIS A 13 49.07 15.57 -24.95
C HIS A 13 47.71 15.16 -25.53
N LEU A 14 46.76 14.82 -24.65
CA LEU A 14 45.36 14.64 -25.02
C LEU A 14 44.65 15.99 -24.97
N PRO A 15 43.83 16.33 -25.98
CA PRO A 15 43.06 17.57 -25.99
C PRO A 15 42.11 17.60 -24.79
N THR A 16 41.97 18.78 -24.18
CA THR A 16 41.22 19.04 -22.93
C THR A 16 39.79 18.49 -22.94
N LYS A 17 39.14 18.41 -24.11
CA LYS A 17 37.81 17.81 -24.26
C LYS A 17 37.79 16.29 -24.01
N SER A 18 38.82 15.55 -24.42
CA SER A 18 38.91 14.11 -24.19
C SER A 18 39.19 13.78 -22.74
N ILE A 19 39.96 14.63 -22.04
CA ILE A 19 40.18 14.50 -20.59
C ILE A 19 38.87 14.77 -19.84
N MET A 20 38.10 15.78 -20.26
CA MET A 20 36.82 16.09 -19.62
C MET A 20 35.79 14.97 -19.82
N VAL A 21 35.70 14.40 -21.03
CA VAL A 21 34.83 13.23 -21.29
C VAL A 21 35.28 12.02 -20.47
N PHE A 22 36.58 11.78 -20.33
CA PHE A 22 37.11 10.68 -19.52
C PHE A 22 36.85 10.89 -18.02
N LEU A 23 36.95 12.11 -17.52
CA LEU A 23 36.61 12.46 -16.14
C LEU A 23 35.11 12.37 -15.86
N ILE A 24 34.25 12.76 -16.82
CA ILE A 24 32.80 12.57 -16.74
C ILE A 24 32.46 11.08 -16.73
N LEU A 25 33.14 10.26 -17.56
CA LEU A 25 32.94 8.81 -17.56
C LEU A 25 33.39 8.16 -16.25
N ILE A 26 34.50 8.62 -15.66
CA ILE A 26 34.96 8.15 -14.34
C ILE A 26 34.00 8.61 -13.24
N ALA A 27 33.48 9.84 -13.30
CA ALA A 27 32.50 10.34 -12.34
C ALA A 27 31.18 9.56 -12.45
N LEU A 28 30.71 9.28 -13.66
CA LEU A 28 29.55 8.43 -13.90
C LEU A 28 29.78 7.00 -13.42
N LEU A 29 30.96 6.42 -13.63
CA LEU A 29 31.31 5.08 -13.12
C LEU A 29 31.40 5.07 -11.59
N ALA A 30 31.98 6.11 -10.98
CA ALA A 30 32.04 6.25 -9.54
C ALA A 30 30.64 6.44 -8.94
N GLU A 31 29.76 7.21 -9.60
CA GLU A 31 28.38 7.37 -9.20
C GLU A 31 27.59 6.07 -9.40
N MET A 32 27.83 5.32 -10.48
CA MET A 32 27.22 4.01 -10.70
C MET A 32 27.67 2.99 -9.65
N ILE A 33 28.96 2.97 -9.27
CA ILE A 33 29.47 2.14 -8.17
C ILE A 33 28.89 2.62 -6.83
N ARG A 34 28.76 3.93 -6.62
CA ARG A 34 28.10 4.48 -5.44
C ARG A 34 26.63 4.09 -5.40
N THR A 35 25.94 4.08 -6.54
CA THR A 35 24.52 3.69 -6.64
C THR A 35 24.35 2.18 -6.50
N VAL A 36 25.30 1.36 -6.96
CA VAL A 36 25.33 -0.09 -6.76
C VAL A 36 25.65 -0.42 -5.30
N ASN A 37 26.57 0.29 -4.65
CA ASN A 37 26.81 0.15 -3.22
C ASN A 37 25.64 0.71 -2.40
N LEU A 38 24.98 1.78 -2.86
CA LEU A 38 23.73 2.27 -2.28
C LEU A 38 22.61 1.27 -2.53
N LEU A 39 22.62 0.53 -3.65
CA LEU A 39 21.68 -0.55 -3.90
C LEU A 39 22.00 -1.76 -3.04
N ASP A 40 23.26 -2.08 -2.73
CA ASP A 40 23.63 -3.12 -1.78
C ASP A 40 23.28 -2.70 -0.35
N ASP A 41 23.47 -1.43 0.02
CA ASP A 41 23.06 -0.87 1.31
C ASP A 41 21.53 -0.75 1.41
N ILE A 42 20.84 -0.38 0.32
CA ILE A 42 19.38 -0.38 0.21
C ILE A 42 18.84 -1.81 0.14
N THR A 43 19.55 -2.75 -0.47
CA THR A 43 19.18 -4.18 -0.45
C THR A 43 19.44 -4.73 0.95
N GLN A 44 20.42 -4.24 1.71
CA GLN A 44 20.59 -4.52 3.15
C GLN A 44 19.56 -3.80 4.04
N LEU A 45 18.97 -2.70 3.58
CA LEU A 45 17.87 -1.97 4.24
C LEU A 45 16.46 -2.48 3.84
N ILE A 46 16.32 -3.16 2.68
CA ILE A 46 15.08 -3.73 2.14
C ILE A 46 15.02 -5.25 2.35
N THR A 47 16.15 -5.94 2.48
CA THR A 47 16.16 -7.09 3.39
C THR A 47 15.84 -6.47 4.73
N MET A 48 14.65 -6.76 5.24
CA MET A 48 14.37 -6.60 6.66
C MET A 48 15.62 -7.05 7.41
N PRO A 49 16.05 -6.35 8.49
CA PRO A 49 16.99 -7.01 9.38
C PRO A 49 16.38 -8.39 9.61
N GLU A 50 17.11 -9.46 9.29
CA GLU A 50 16.83 -10.79 9.86
C GLU A 50 16.43 -10.46 11.27
N ALA A 51 15.14 -10.62 11.57
CA ALA A 51 14.53 -10.07 12.76
C ALA A 51 15.54 -10.36 13.83
N ASN A 52 16.21 -9.30 14.35
CA ASN A 52 17.30 -9.48 15.29
C ASN A 52 16.67 -10.47 16.24
N THR A 53 17.15 -11.70 16.21
CA THR A 53 16.89 -12.63 17.27
C THR A 53 17.58 -11.86 18.37
N THR A 54 16.81 -11.03 19.09
CA THR A 54 16.70 -11.23 20.51
C THR A 54 16.79 -12.73 20.64
N THR A 55 18.03 -13.19 20.85
CA THR A 55 18.40 -13.92 22.02
C THR A 55 17.55 -13.35 23.15
N ASN A 56 16.26 -13.71 23.11
CA ASN A 56 15.51 -14.04 24.27
C ASN A 56 16.53 -14.84 25.06
N ASN A 57 16.72 -14.46 26.30
CA ASN A 57 17.24 -15.39 27.28
C ASN A 57 16.26 -16.59 27.25
N ILE A 58 16.43 -17.45 26.26
CA ILE A 58 15.94 -18.81 26.22
C ILE A 58 16.85 -19.43 27.26
N ASP A 59 16.33 -19.50 28.48
CA ASP A 59 16.80 -20.47 29.45
C ASP A 59 17.00 -21.79 28.71
N ASP A 60 18.25 -22.10 28.39
CA ASP A 60 18.87 -23.41 28.16
C ASP A 60 17.87 -24.54 27.80
N THR A 61 17.07 -24.40 26.73
CA THR A 61 16.26 -25.50 26.18
C THR A 61 17.22 -26.42 25.45
N ARG A 62 17.90 -27.27 26.21
CA ARG A 62 18.84 -28.26 25.68
C ARG A 62 18.17 -29.08 24.59
N ILE A 63 18.58 -28.85 23.34
CA ILE A 63 18.22 -29.71 22.20
C ILE A 63 18.65 -31.13 22.54
N THR A 64 17.70 -32.05 22.71
CA THR A 64 18.02 -33.44 23.04
C THR A 64 17.98 -34.33 21.81
N ALA A 65 18.99 -35.19 21.66
CA ALA A 65 19.05 -36.17 20.56
C ALA A 65 17.82 -37.09 20.53
N ARG A 66 17.21 -37.35 21.69
CA ARG A 66 16.02 -38.17 21.82
C ARG A 66 14.81 -37.49 21.17
N GLN A 67 14.52 -36.23 21.56
CA GLN A 67 13.39 -35.47 21.00
C GLN A 67 13.56 -35.24 19.50
N LEU A 68 14.76 -34.92 19.03
CA LEU A 68 15.04 -34.81 17.59
C LEU A 68 14.75 -36.10 16.83
N ARG A 69 15.12 -37.27 17.39
CA ARG A 69 14.81 -38.58 16.78
C ARG A 69 13.32 -38.87 16.79
N GLU A 70 12.59 -38.48 17.84
CA GLU A 70 11.13 -38.60 17.91
C GLU A 70 10.45 -37.75 16.82
N ILE A 71 10.88 -36.49 16.65
CA ILE A 71 10.44 -35.60 15.57
C ILE A 71 10.75 -36.23 14.20
N ILE A 72 12.00 -36.66 13.96
CA ILE A 72 12.40 -37.26 12.68
C ILE A 72 11.57 -38.52 12.40
N ASN A 73 11.39 -39.40 13.39
CA ASN A 73 10.57 -40.61 13.23
C ASN A 73 9.11 -40.29 12.91
N PHE A 74 8.56 -39.24 13.49
CA PHE A 74 7.19 -38.79 13.21
C PHE A 74 7.03 -38.31 11.77
N PHE A 75 7.99 -37.53 11.25
CA PHE A 75 7.94 -37.02 9.87
C PHE A 75 8.46 -38.02 8.81
N ALA A 76 9.29 -39.00 9.18
CA ALA A 76 9.93 -39.93 8.24
C ALA A 76 8.97 -40.67 7.29
N PRO A 77 7.76 -41.12 7.70
CA PRO A 77 6.82 -41.80 6.80
C PRO A 77 6.46 -40.99 5.56
N ALA A 78 6.21 -39.69 5.72
CA ALA A 78 5.86 -38.78 4.62
C ALA A 78 7.07 -38.04 4.03
N ASN A 79 8.25 -38.17 4.66
CA ASN A 79 9.48 -37.50 4.27
C ASN A 79 10.65 -38.50 4.28
N PRO A 80 10.74 -39.42 3.29
CA PRO A 80 11.68 -40.53 3.32
C PRO A 80 13.16 -40.08 3.40
N GLY A 81 13.48 -38.88 2.92
CA GLY A 81 14.82 -38.29 3.05
C GLY A 81 15.25 -38.03 4.50
N LEU A 82 14.31 -37.84 5.43
CA LEU A 82 14.60 -37.64 6.85
C LEU A 82 15.02 -38.94 7.55
N ALA A 83 14.61 -40.11 7.04
CA ALA A 83 14.99 -41.40 7.63
C ALA A 83 16.52 -41.61 7.62
N LEU A 84 17.24 -40.99 6.68
CA LEU A 84 18.70 -41.00 6.62
C LEU A 84 19.33 -40.28 7.83
N LEU A 85 18.63 -39.32 8.43
CA LEU A 85 19.09 -38.54 9.57
C LEU A 85 19.08 -39.33 10.88
N LEU A 86 18.32 -40.44 10.97
CA LEU A 86 18.30 -41.29 12.17
C LEU A 86 19.66 -41.93 12.47
N ASN A 87 20.53 -42.04 11.45
CA ASN A 87 21.89 -42.53 11.57
C ASN A 87 22.87 -41.46 12.08
N GLN A 88 22.48 -40.18 12.08
CA GLN A 88 23.31 -39.07 12.54
C GLN A 88 23.39 -39.06 14.07
N ARG A 89 24.61 -38.95 14.62
CA ARG A 89 24.84 -38.97 16.07
C ARG A 89 24.86 -37.59 16.70
N ASP A 90 25.14 -36.56 15.92
CA ASP A 90 25.21 -35.17 16.37
C ASP A 90 23.81 -34.52 16.39
N PRO A 91 23.29 -34.12 17.58
CA PRO A 91 22.02 -33.42 17.72
C PRO A 91 21.98 -32.10 16.98
N GLN A 92 23.08 -31.35 16.94
CA GLN A 92 23.09 -30.05 16.29
C GLN A 92 22.96 -30.20 14.77
N ALA A 93 23.74 -31.11 14.17
CA ALA A 93 23.60 -31.42 12.75
C ALA A 93 22.19 -31.90 12.37
N MET A 94 21.50 -32.66 13.25
CA MET A 94 20.10 -33.05 13.02
C MET A 94 19.15 -31.85 13.06
N ALA A 95 19.33 -30.93 14.01
CA ALA A 95 18.53 -29.70 14.11
C ALA A 95 18.76 -28.78 12.91
N ASP A 96 20.02 -28.54 12.51
CA ASP A 96 20.37 -27.69 11.37
C ASP A 96 19.76 -28.20 10.06
N LEU A 97 19.70 -29.53 9.88
CA LEU A 97 19.09 -30.15 8.72
C LEU A 97 17.56 -30.04 8.72
N LEU A 98 16.91 -30.11 9.89
CA LEU A 98 15.47 -29.85 10.02
C LEU A 98 15.15 -28.39 9.67
N VAL A 99 15.95 -27.43 10.14
CA VAL A 99 15.82 -25.99 9.79
C VAL A 99 16.04 -25.76 8.29
N ALA A 100 17.00 -26.48 7.68
CA ALA A 100 17.27 -26.38 6.26
C ALA A 100 16.15 -26.98 5.38
N THR A 101 15.38 -27.93 5.91
CA THR A 101 14.34 -28.65 5.16
C THR A 101 13.23 -27.69 4.72
N PRO A 102 12.92 -27.60 3.41
CA PRO A 102 11.98 -26.61 2.90
C PRO A 102 10.54 -26.86 3.33
N CYS A 103 10.14 -28.13 3.47
CA CYS A 103 8.79 -28.51 3.90
C CYS A 103 8.82 -29.89 4.56
N LEU A 104 8.17 -30.01 5.72
CA LEU A 104 7.95 -31.25 6.45
C LEU A 104 6.48 -31.68 6.29
N ASN A 105 6.26 -32.79 5.61
CA ASN A 105 4.93 -33.30 5.30
C ASN A 105 4.38 -34.20 6.42
N ILE A 106 3.08 -34.12 6.68
CA ILE A 106 2.31 -35.07 7.49
C ILE A 106 1.17 -35.55 6.61
N ASP A 107 1.37 -36.74 6.04
CA ASP A 107 0.33 -37.43 5.28
C ASP A 107 -0.49 -38.28 6.27
N LEU A 108 -1.75 -37.89 6.47
CA LEU A 108 -2.64 -38.52 7.43
C LEU A 108 -2.90 -40.00 7.11
N ASP A 109 -2.87 -40.42 5.83
CA ASP A 109 -3.14 -41.82 5.47
C ASP A 109 -2.03 -42.78 5.93
N VAL A 110 -0.78 -42.30 5.99
CA VAL A 110 0.38 -43.10 6.41
C VAL A 110 0.87 -42.76 7.82
N CYS A 111 0.31 -41.70 8.42
CA CYS A 111 0.68 -41.27 9.76
C CYS A 111 0.20 -42.30 10.79
N VAL A 112 1.15 -43.10 11.29
CA VAL A 112 0.92 -43.97 12.44
C VAL A 112 1.03 -43.11 13.69
N VAL A 113 -0.10 -42.60 14.17
CA VAL A 113 -0.11 -41.78 15.38
C VAL A 113 0.21 -42.65 16.58
N ALA A 114 1.28 -42.28 17.28
CA ALA A 114 1.66 -42.88 18.54
C ALA A 114 1.32 -41.91 19.69
N ASN A 115 0.89 -42.48 20.83
CA ASN A 115 0.42 -41.75 22.01
C ASN A 115 1.54 -41.02 22.78
N PHE A 116 2.35 -40.19 22.11
CA PHE A 116 3.42 -39.41 22.75
C PHE A 116 3.35 -37.92 22.38
N GLN A 117 3.87 -37.07 23.28
CA GLN A 117 3.99 -35.63 23.08
C GLN A 117 5.27 -35.31 22.32
N LEU A 118 5.17 -34.53 21.23
CA LEU A 118 6.26 -34.03 20.41
C LEU A 118 6.59 -32.59 20.81
N SER A 119 7.69 -32.41 21.55
CA SER A 119 8.26 -31.07 21.78
C SER A 119 9.22 -30.73 20.65
N PHE A 120 8.91 -29.67 19.92
CA PHE A 120 9.71 -29.14 18.81
C PHE A 120 10.89 -28.28 19.30
N MET A 121 11.02 -28.07 20.61
CA MET A 121 12.11 -27.32 21.24
C MET A 121 12.31 -25.91 20.64
N LEU A 122 11.25 -25.31 20.08
CA LEU A 122 11.28 -24.01 19.38
C LEU A 122 12.26 -23.93 18.20
N ILE A 123 12.66 -25.08 17.61
CA ILE A 123 13.49 -25.11 16.40
C ILE A 123 12.75 -24.36 15.29
N PRO A 124 13.38 -23.37 14.62
CA PRO A 124 12.72 -22.53 13.63
C PRO A 124 12.55 -23.29 12.30
N LEU A 125 11.38 -23.89 12.10
CA LEU A 125 11.04 -24.64 10.89
C LEU A 125 10.50 -23.72 9.79
N LYS A 126 10.75 -24.06 8.52
CA LYS A 126 10.23 -23.28 7.38
C LYS A 126 8.76 -23.56 7.12
N LYS A 127 8.38 -24.81 6.88
CA LYS A 127 7.00 -25.17 6.55
C LYS A 127 6.64 -26.56 7.07
N ILE A 128 5.47 -26.68 7.68
CA ILE A 128 4.79 -27.97 7.92
C ILE A 128 3.55 -28.02 7.04
N HIS A 129 3.35 -29.13 6.35
CA HIS A 129 2.19 -29.36 5.50
C HIS A 129 1.45 -30.61 5.93
N ILE A 130 0.21 -30.45 6.40
CA ILE A 130 -0.68 -31.55 6.79
C ILE A 130 -1.69 -31.76 5.67
N TYR A 131 -1.79 -32.99 5.17
CA TYR A 131 -2.75 -33.36 4.14
C TYR A 131 -3.19 -34.81 4.28
N ALA A 132 -4.30 -35.16 3.66
CA ALA A 132 -4.61 -36.56 3.32
C ALA A 132 -4.49 -36.74 1.81
N THR A 133 -3.98 -37.89 1.38
CA THR A 133 -4.15 -38.33 0.00
C THR A 133 -5.64 -38.60 -0.25
N PRO A 134 -6.16 -38.37 -1.47
CA PRO A 134 -7.54 -38.70 -1.78
C PRO A 134 -7.73 -40.23 -1.76
N SER A 135 -8.12 -40.77 -0.61
CA SER A 135 -8.63 -42.13 -0.51
C SER A 135 -10.11 -42.14 -0.91
N LEU A 136 -10.58 -43.26 -1.47
CA LEU A 136 -11.93 -43.40 -2.05
C LEU A 136 -13.09 -43.26 -1.05
N ASN A 137 -12.82 -43.02 0.25
CA ASN A 137 -13.84 -43.04 1.28
C ASN A 137 -13.80 -41.77 2.17
N PRO A 138 -14.63 -40.75 1.88
CA PRO A 138 -14.60 -39.44 2.56
C PRO A 138 -15.10 -39.45 4.01
N ASN A 139 -15.65 -40.58 4.50
CA ASN A 139 -16.20 -40.71 5.87
C ASN A 139 -15.24 -41.38 6.86
N ASP A 140 -13.94 -41.33 6.63
CA ASP A 140 -12.99 -42.07 7.45
C ASP A 140 -12.75 -41.36 8.80
N VAL A 141 -13.47 -41.83 9.84
CA VAL A 141 -13.27 -41.45 11.25
C VAL A 141 -11.79 -41.55 11.65
N LEU A 142 -11.03 -42.42 10.97
CA LEU A 142 -9.59 -42.57 11.14
C LEU A 142 -8.82 -41.27 10.83
N ILE A 143 -9.12 -40.59 9.71
CA ILE A 143 -8.43 -39.36 9.29
C ILE A 143 -8.67 -38.24 10.30
N THR A 144 -9.92 -38.09 10.75
CA THR A 144 -10.27 -37.13 11.82
C THR A 144 -9.44 -37.39 13.08
N THR A 145 -9.38 -38.66 13.50
CA THR A 145 -8.66 -39.07 14.71
C THR A 145 -7.16 -38.83 14.54
N GLN A 146 -6.61 -39.12 13.37
CA GLN A 146 -5.19 -38.90 13.06
C GLN A 146 -4.83 -37.41 13.06
N LEU A 147 -5.67 -36.56 12.47
CA LEU A 147 -5.48 -35.11 12.48
C LEU A 147 -5.53 -34.56 13.90
N ASN A 148 -6.57 -34.88 14.68
CA ASN A 148 -6.70 -34.41 16.06
C ASN A 148 -5.50 -34.85 16.90
N ASN A 149 -5.08 -36.11 16.78
CA ASN A 149 -3.94 -36.61 17.54
C ASN A 149 -2.62 -35.96 17.08
N ALA A 150 -2.43 -35.75 15.78
CA ALA A 150 -1.25 -35.06 15.25
C ALA A 150 -1.16 -33.65 15.85
N LEU A 151 -2.25 -32.87 15.80
CA LEU A 151 -2.30 -31.51 16.36
C LEU A 151 -2.09 -31.50 17.88
N SER A 152 -2.78 -32.36 18.62
CA SER A 152 -2.67 -32.47 20.09
C SER A 152 -1.29 -32.95 20.56
N SER A 153 -0.51 -33.59 19.70
CA SER A 153 0.84 -34.03 20.04
C SER A 153 1.88 -32.91 19.94
N MET A 154 1.61 -31.77 19.29
CA MET A 154 2.62 -30.74 19.01
C MET A 154 2.75 -29.71 20.14
N PHE A 155 3.97 -29.53 20.64
CA PHE A 155 4.35 -28.55 21.67
C PHE A 155 5.61 -27.79 21.26
N ASP A 156 5.79 -26.58 21.80
CA ASP A 156 6.97 -25.74 21.54
C ASP A 156 7.24 -25.52 20.05
N LEU A 157 6.18 -25.38 19.25
CA LEU A 157 6.28 -25.27 17.80
C LEU A 157 6.67 -23.85 17.40
N ASN A 158 7.71 -23.75 16.55
CA ASN A 158 8.14 -22.52 15.90
C ASN A 158 8.27 -22.77 14.40
N VAL A 159 7.30 -22.31 13.61
CA VAL A 159 7.24 -22.57 12.17
C VAL A 159 6.81 -21.32 11.41
N HIS A 160 7.46 -21.06 10.27
CA HIS A 160 7.08 -19.93 9.44
C HIS A 160 5.74 -20.16 8.74
N THR A 161 5.48 -21.34 8.18
CA THR A 161 4.18 -21.68 7.57
C THR A 161 3.62 -23.01 8.07
N LEU A 162 2.39 -23.01 8.57
CA LEU A 162 1.60 -24.22 8.80
C LEU A 162 0.48 -24.27 7.76
N LEU A 163 0.55 -25.23 6.82
CA LEU A 163 -0.45 -25.44 5.77
C LEU A 163 -1.26 -26.70 6.07
N ILE A 164 -2.58 -26.58 6.02
CA ILE A 164 -3.51 -27.71 6.06
C ILE A 164 -4.28 -27.72 4.74
N SER A 165 -4.20 -28.82 3.99
CA SER A 165 -4.87 -28.93 2.70
C SER A 165 -5.51 -30.31 2.48
N SER A 166 -6.22 -30.43 1.34
CA SER A 166 -7.06 -31.57 0.90
C SER A 166 -8.50 -31.46 1.37
N PRO A 167 -9.48 -32.05 0.64
CA PRO A 167 -10.90 -32.12 1.04
C PRO A 167 -11.07 -32.99 2.28
N LEU A 168 -10.63 -32.46 3.41
CA LEU A 168 -10.77 -33.04 4.72
C LEU A 168 -12.17 -32.67 5.22
N GLU A 169 -13.03 -33.67 5.33
CA GLU A 169 -14.28 -33.57 6.09
C GLU A 169 -14.08 -34.31 7.42
N ILE A 170 -14.38 -33.61 8.51
CA ILE A 170 -14.33 -34.19 9.85
C ILE A 170 -15.76 -34.53 10.28
N VAL A 171 -15.94 -35.69 10.89
CA VAL A 171 -17.18 -35.98 11.62
C VAL A 171 -17.24 -35.04 12.83
N PRO A 172 -18.29 -34.23 13.01
CA PRO A 172 -18.32 -33.23 14.09
C PRO A 172 -18.17 -33.92 15.45
N PHE A 173 -17.04 -33.67 16.10
CA PHE A 173 -16.78 -34.12 17.47
C PHE A 173 -17.07 -32.97 18.43
N TYR A 174 -17.99 -33.20 19.38
CA TYR A 174 -18.12 -32.36 20.56
C TYR A 174 -16.90 -32.58 21.46
N HIS A 175 -15.83 -31.81 21.25
CA HIS A 175 -14.69 -31.82 22.15
C HIS A 175 -14.83 -30.75 23.24
N SER A 176 -14.50 -31.15 24.47
CA SER A 176 -14.14 -30.24 25.54
C SER A 176 -12.99 -29.36 25.08
N VAL A 177 -13.03 -28.08 25.47
CA VAL A 177 -11.92 -27.15 25.28
C VAL A 177 -10.70 -27.68 26.02
N ASP A 178 -9.86 -28.47 25.34
CA ASP A 178 -8.55 -28.84 25.86
C ASP A 178 -7.73 -27.57 26.09
N ALA A 179 -6.76 -27.63 27.02
CA ALA A 179 -5.81 -26.55 27.21
C ALA A 179 -5.09 -26.27 25.87
N ARG A 180 -5.21 -25.03 25.37
CA ARG A 180 -4.64 -24.63 24.08
C ARG A 180 -3.12 -24.55 24.17
N ASN A 181 -2.43 -25.12 23.20
CA ASN A 181 -0.97 -25.09 23.17
C ASN A 181 -0.48 -23.75 22.59
N PRO A 182 0.41 -23.01 23.28
CA PRO A 182 1.05 -21.83 22.72
C PRO A 182 2.04 -22.20 21.62
N ILE A 183 1.91 -21.60 20.44
CA ILE A 183 2.81 -21.83 19.29
C ILE A 183 3.19 -20.53 18.58
N TYR A 184 4.35 -20.54 17.91
CA TYR A 184 4.82 -19.49 17.02
C TYR A 184 4.59 -19.92 15.57
N VAL A 185 3.56 -19.35 14.94
CA VAL A 185 3.23 -19.57 13.53
C VAL A 185 3.06 -18.20 12.87
N GLN A 186 3.85 -17.94 11.83
CA GLN A 186 3.75 -16.67 11.10
C GLN A 186 2.63 -16.72 10.04
N ASN A 187 2.56 -17.80 9.25
CA ASN A 187 1.52 -18.01 8.24
C ASN A 187 0.73 -19.29 8.57
N LEU A 188 -0.58 -19.15 8.75
CA LEU A 188 -1.52 -20.27 8.87
C LEU A 188 -2.37 -20.32 7.60
N GLU A 189 -2.22 -21.39 6.83
CA GLU A 189 -2.85 -21.55 5.52
C GLU A 189 -3.80 -22.74 5.53
N PHE A 190 -5.02 -22.53 5.03
CA PHE A 190 -6.03 -23.55 4.80
C PHE A 190 -6.39 -23.56 3.32
N ASP A 191 -6.34 -24.74 2.71
CA ASP A 191 -6.68 -24.93 1.30
C ASP A 191 -7.63 -26.12 1.10
N SER A 192 -8.84 -25.84 0.62
CA SER A 192 -9.82 -26.86 0.26
C SER A 192 -10.27 -27.76 1.43
N VAL A 193 -10.42 -27.21 2.65
CA VAL A 193 -10.83 -27.94 3.86
C VAL A 193 -12.24 -27.56 4.32
N SER A 194 -12.87 -28.39 5.18
CA SER A 194 -14.18 -28.07 5.78
C SER A 194 -14.09 -27.07 6.95
N SER A 195 -15.22 -26.45 7.29
CA SER A 195 -15.36 -25.54 8.45
C SER A 195 -14.96 -26.21 9.78
N ASP A 196 -15.23 -27.52 9.92
CA ASP A 196 -14.86 -28.29 11.10
C ASP A 196 -13.35 -28.48 11.26
N VAL A 197 -12.62 -28.67 10.16
CA VAL A 197 -11.14 -28.74 10.16
C VAL A 197 -10.54 -27.41 10.60
N LEU A 198 -11.05 -26.31 10.03
CA LEU A 198 -10.67 -24.95 10.41
C LEU A 198 -10.87 -24.75 11.92
N SER A 199 -12.08 -25.02 12.41
CA SER A 199 -12.45 -24.88 13.83
C SER A 199 -11.57 -25.75 14.74
N LEU A 200 -11.32 -27.00 14.36
CA LEU A 200 -10.45 -27.91 15.12
C LEU A 200 -9.03 -27.33 15.25
N VAL A 201 -8.39 -26.97 14.14
CA VAL A 201 -7.01 -26.45 14.15
C VAL A 201 -6.93 -25.15 14.97
N LEU A 202 -7.87 -24.23 14.75
CA LEU A 202 -7.92 -22.94 15.47
C LEU A 202 -8.15 -23.12 16.98
N SER A 203 -8.94 -24.13 17.37
CA SER A 203 -9.22 -24.40 18.79
C SER A 203 -8.04 -25.01 19.55
N LYS A 204 -7.13 -25.71 18.87
CA LYS A 204 -6.02 -26.46 19.50
C LYS A 204 -4.86 -25.57 19.91
N PHE A 205 -4.70 -24.45 19.24
CA PHE A 205 -3.55 -23.58 19.40
C PHE A 205 -3.91 -22.20 19.92
N SER A 206 -2.92 -21.57 20.54
CA SER A 206 -2.90 -20.14 20.81
C SER A 206 -1.70 -19.54 20.09
N PHE A 207 -1.97 -18.60 19.18
CA PHE A 207 -0.97 -18.09 18.25
C PHE A 207 -0.26 -16.88 18.83
N TRP A 208 1.07 -16.95 18.92
CA TRP A 208 1.91 -15.87 19.43
C TRP A 208 2.29 -14.91 18.32
N ILE A 209 1.98 -13.62 18.52
CA ILE A 209 2.50 -12.44 17.83
C ILE A 209 2.52 -12.51 16.29
N SER A 210 1.73 -11.65 15.64
CA SER A 210 1.72 -11.38 14.20
C SER A 210 1.43 -12.60 13.30
N LEU A 211 0.14 -12.89 13.12
CA LEU A 211 -0.36 -14.04 12.37
C LEU A 211 -0.92 -13.58 11.01
N ASN A 212 -0.49 -14.22 9.93
CA ASN A 212 -1.13 -14.15 8.63
C ASN A 212 -1.98 -15.40 8.41
N LEU A 213 -3.30 -15.25 8.47
CA LEU A 213 -4.26 -16.31 8.26
C LEU A 213 -4.81 -16.25 6.83
N THR A 214 -4.69 -17.35 6.10
CA THR A 214 -5.17 -17.47 4.72
C THR A 214 -6.09 -18.69 4.59
N ILE A 215 -7.34 -18.48 4.16
CA ILE A 215 -8.35 -19.52 3.91
C ILE A 215 -8.72 -19.47 2.43
N THR A 216 -8.48 -20.57 1.73
CA THR A 216 -8.55 -20.62 0.27
C THR A 216 -9.29 -21.85 -0.24
N ASN A 217 -10.09 -21.70 -1.29
CA ASN A 217 -10.78 -22.81 -1.98
C ASN A 217 -11.68 -23.68 -1.07
N CYS A 218 -12.03 -23.21 0.12
CA CYS A 218 -12.84 -23.97 1.08
C CYS A 218 -14.33 -23.86 0.74
N LEU A 219 -15.07 -24.95 0.94
CA LEU A 219 -16.52 -25.00 0.74
C LEU A 219 -17.26 -24.67 2.04
N ILE A 220 -17.03 -23.48 2.58
CA ILE A 220 -17.68 -23.02 3.82
C ILE A 220 -18.84 -22.06 3.52
N GLU A 221 -19.93 -22.18 4.28
CA GLU A 221 -21.12 -21.33 4.16
C GLU A 221 -21.09 -20.13 5.11
N ASP A 222 -20.34 -20.26 6.22
CA ASP A 222 -20.19 -19.23 7.25
C ASP A 222 -18.76 -19.15 7.82
N LEU A 223 -18.49 -18.10 8.60
CA LEU A 223 -17.22 -17.88 9.32
C LEU A 223 -17.27 -18.27 10.80
N VAL A 224 -18.21 -19.10 11.26
CA VAL A 224 -18.31 -19.49 12.68
C VAL A 224 -17.04 -20.19 13.18
N CYS A 225 -16.34 -20.92 12.31
CA CYS A 225 -15.06 -21.56 12.61
C CYS A 225 -14.00 -20.58 13.17
N MET A 226 -14.08 -19.29 12.81
CA MET A 226 -13.17 -18.24 13.26
C MET A 226 -13.33 -17.89 14.74
N ASN A 227 -14.47 -18.20 15.35
CA ASN A 227 -14.69 -17.99 16.79
C ASN A 227 -13.70 -18.81 17.65
N ALA A 228 -13.14 -19.87 17.07
CA ALA A 228 -12.13 -20.69 17.73
C ALA A 228 -10.73 -20.05 17.72
N LEU A 229 -10.45 -19.01 16.92
CA LEU A 229 -9.13 -18.38 16.88
C LEU A 229 -8.79 -17.68 18.22
N MET A 230 -7.63 -17.99 18.78
CA MET A 230 -7.05 -17.24 19.91
C MET A 230 -5.64 -16.76 19.57
N THR A 231 -5.45 -15.45 19.69
CA THR A 231 -4.14 -14.82 19.61
C THR A 231 -3.69 -14.37 20.99
N VAL A 232 -2.44 -14.65 21.34
CA VAL A 232 -1.85 -14.22 22.62
C VAL A 232 -1.30 -12.82 22.46
N PHE A 233 -1.88 -11.86 23.20
CA PHE A 233 -1.45 -10.47 23.20
C PHE A 233 -0.37 -10.22 24.24
N SER A 234 0.63 -9.40 23.88
CA SER A 234 1.62 -8.88 24.82
C SER A 234 1.48 -7.36 24.87
N ASP A 235 1.40 -6.78 26.07
CA ASP A 235 1.33 -5.33 26.30
C ASP A 235 2.51 -4.55 25.68
N SER A 236 3.58 -5.25 25.26
CA SER A 236 4.83 -4.66 24.76
C SER A 236 4.96 -4.63 23.22
N LYS A 237 4.10 -5.33 22.47
CA LYS A 237 4.19 -5.41 21.00
C LYS A 237 2.82 -5.30 20.36
N THR A 238 2.68 -4.42 19.38
CA THR A 238 1.52 -4.39 18.47
C THR A 238 1.53 -5.68 17.64
N ASN A 239 0.61 -6.60 17.95
CA ASN A 239 0.42 -7.81 17.17
C ASN A 239 -0.32 -7.48 15.88
N THR A 240 0.27 -7.78 14.73
CA THR A 240 -0.35 -7.46 13.44
C THR A 240 -1.01 -8.70 12.85
N ILE A 241 -2.34 -8.70 12.73
CA ILE A 241 -3.05 -9.82 12.12
C ILE A 241 -3.36 -9.48 10.67
N SER A 242 -3.12 -10.43 9.76
CA SER A 242 -3.55 -10.37 8.37
C SER A 242 -4.54 -11.50 8.12
N LEU A 243 -5.63 -11.21 7.41
CA LEU A 243 -6.66 -12.18 7.06
C LEU A 243 -6.90 -12.16 5.55
N SER A 244 -6.76 -13.32 4.92
CA SER A 244 -7.06 -13.52 3.50
C SER A 244 -8.10 -14.61 3.33
N LEU A 245 -9.30 -14.22 2.87
CA LEU A 245 -10.36 -15.11 2.44
C LEU A 245 -10.39 -15.08 0.91
N ILE A 246 -10.14 -16.21 0.26
CA ILE A 246 -9.97 -16.26 -1.20
C ILE A 246 -10.71 -17.47 -1.79
N ASN A 247 -11.52 -17.24 -2.83
CA ASN A 247 -12.25 -18.29 -3.54
C ASN A 247 -13.10 -19.15 -2.58
N LEU A 248 -14.04 -18.49 -1.91
CA LEU A 248 -15.00 -19.09 -0.99
C LEU A 248 -16.42 -18.93 -1.59
N PRO A 249 -16.75 -19.67 -2.67
CA PRO A 249 -17.95 -19.41 -3.47
C PRO A 249 -19.26 -19.67 -2.71
N PHE A 250 -19.22 -20.45 -1.63
CA PHE A 250 -20.40 -20.77 -0.83
C PHE A 250 -20.58 -19.85 0.39
N LEU A 251 -19.63 -18.94 0.66
CA LEU A 251 -19.71 -18.09 1.84
C LEU A 251 -20.86 -17.10 1.69
N GLN A 252 -21.88 -17.25 2.55
CA GLN A 252 -23.08 -16.42 2.55
C GLN A 252 -23.27 -15.66 3.87
N TYR A 253 -22.71 -16.16 4.98
CA TYR A 253 -23.01 -15.61 6.30
C TYR A 253 -21.75 -15.19 7.06
N PHE A 254 -21.66 -13.90 7.38
CA PHE A 254 -20.56 -13.35 8.18
C PHE A 254 -21.00 -13.23 9.64
N ASN A 255 -20.81 -14.31 10.41
CA ASN A 255 -21.21 -14.35 11.82
C ASN A 255 -20.64 -13.13 12.60
N PRO A 256 -21.45 -12.38 13.37
CA PRO A 256 -20.98 -11.19 14.06
C PRO A 256 -19.76 -11.41 14.96
N GLY A 257 -19.68 -12.57 15.62
CA GLY A 257 -18.59 -12.89 16.55
C GLY A 257 -17.26 -13.24 15.88
N CYS A 258 -17.23 -13.45 14.56
CA CYS A 258 -16.01 -13.92 13.89
C CYS A 258 -14.89 -12.86 13.92
N PHE A 259 -15.25 -11.58 14.01
CA PHE A 259 -14.30 -10.47 14.07
C PHE A 259 -13.93 -10.04 15.49
N ASP A 260 -14.68 -10.47 16.52
CA ASP A 260 -14.45 -10.08 17.92
C ASP A 260 -13.07 -10.52 18.45
N ASN A 261 -12.55 -11.63 17.92
CA ASN A 261 -11.23 -12.16 18.28
C ASN A 261 -10.07 -11.38 17.64
N PHE A 262 -10.35 -10.50 16.70
CA PHE A 262 -9.35 -9.71 16.01
C PHE A 262 -9.30 -8.29 16.60
N LEU A 263 -8.43 -8.09 17.60
CA LEU A 263 -8.25 -6.75 18.18
C LEU A 263 -7.68 -5.74 17.17
N THR A 264 -6.83 -6.17 16.24
CA THR A 264 -6.19 -5.34 15.21
C THR A 264 -5.89 -6.14 13.93
N ILE A 265 -6.57 -5.85 12.81
CA ILE A 265 -6.22 -6.37 11.47
C ILE A 265 -5.59 -5.27 10.64
N GLU A 266 -4.38 -5.49 10.15
CA GLU A 266 -3.70 -4.56 9.25
C GLU A 266 -4.03 -4.81 7.78
N TYR A 267 -4.19 -6.08 7.40
CA TYR A 267 -4.43 -6.48 6.02
C TYR A 267 -5.64 -7.41 5.96
N LEU A 268 -6.66 -6.99 5.21
CA LEU A 268 -7.82 -7.82 4.94
C LEU A 268 -7.98 -8.01 3.43
N VAL A 269 -8.06 -9.26 3.00
CA VAL A 269 -8.31 -9.64 1.61
C VAL A 269 -9.58 -10.48 1.54
N LEU A 270 -10.58 -9.96 0.84
CA LEU A 270 -11.81 -10.67 0.46
C LEU A 270 -11.81 -10.76 -1.07
N ARG A 271 -11.63 -11.96 -1.63
CA ARG A 271 -11.58 -12.18 -3.08
C ARG A 271 -12.42 -13.40 -3.46
N GLN A 272 -13.26 -13.29 -4.49
CA GLN A 272 -14.11 -14.39 -4.96
C GLN A 272 -14.92 -15.02 -3.81
N ILE A 273 -15.65 -14.18 -3.09
CA ILE A 273 -16.41 -14.57 -1.90
C ILE A 273 -17.90 -14.62 -2.26
N GLY A 274 -18.55 -15.74 -1.91
CA GLY A 274 -19.97 -15.97 -2.19
C GLY A 274 -20.27 -16.17 -3.68
N ALA A 275 -21.53 -16.47 -3.97
CA ALA A 275 -22.03 -16.74 -5.33
C ALA A 275 -23.01 -15.66 -5.84
N GLY A 276 -23.07 -14.48 -5.21
CA GLY A 276 -24.09 -13.48 -5.53
C GLY A 276 -23.89 -12.11 -4.87
N ALA A 277 -24.95 -11.29 -4.92
CA ALA A 277 -24.99 -9.99 -4.27
C ALA A 277 -25.21 -10.16 -2.76
N PHE A 278 -24.41 -9.48 -1.95
CA PHE A 278 -24.60 -9.42 -0.51
C PHE A 278 -25.68 -8.40 -0.14
N SER A 279 -26.47 -8.72 0.89
CA SER A 279 -27.40 -7.81 1.54
C SER A 279 -26.97 -7.52 2.98
N LEU A 280 -27.38 -6.36 3.51
CA LEU A 280 -27.02 -5.97 4.89
C LEU A 280 -27.60 -6.92 5.94
N GLU A 281 -28.84 -7.35 5.74
CA GLU A 281 -29.60 -8.14 6.71
C GLU A 281 -29.43 -9.66 6.51
N GLU A 282 -29.60 -10.19 5.29
CA GLU A 282 -29.60 -11.65 5.07
C GLU A 282 -28.22 -12.27 5.28
N ASN A 283 -27.15 -11.48 5.04
CA ASN A 283 -25.77 -11.94 5.13
C ASN A 283 -25.03 -11.40 6.38
N GLU A 284 -25.72 -10.67 7.27
CA GLU A 284 -25.14 -10.01 8.47
C GLU A 284 -23.97 -9.06 8.17
N MET A 285 -23.99 -8.43 6.99
CA MET A 285 -22.91 -7.55 6.55
C MET A 285 -22.78 -6.27 7.38
N ALA A 286 -23.78 -5.93 8.20
CA ALA A 286 -23.67 -4.83 9.16
C ALA A 286 -22.44 -4.97 10.06
N THR A 287 -22.16 -6.18 10.56
CA THR A 287 -20.99 -6.42 11.42
C THR A 287 -19.69 -6.32 10.63
N VAL A 288 -19.67 -6.82 9.39
CA VAL A 288 -18.52 -6.68 8.49
C VAL A 288 -18.22 -5.20 8.23
N ILE A 289 -19.23 -4.39 7.88
CA ILE A 289 -19.05 -2.96 7.61
C ILE A 289 -18.55 -2.23 8.85
N ASN A 290 -19.13 -2.52 10.02
CA ASN A 290 -18.66 -1.96 11.29
C ASN A 290 -17.21 -2.33 11.58
N PHE A 291 -16.80 -3.57 11.26
CA PHE A 291 -15.42 -4.01 11.41
C PHE A 291 -14.47 -3.27 10.44
N LEU A 292 -14.87 -3.11 9.17
CA LEU A 292 -14.05 -2.47 8.14
C LEU A 292 -13.74 -0.99 8.43
N VAL A 293 -14.58 -0.30 9.20
CA VAL A 293 -14.37 1.10 9.60
C VAL A 293 -13.55 1.26 10.88
N VAL A 294 -13.21 0.16 11.57
CA VAL A 294 -12.42 0.18 12.81
C VAL A 294 -10.92 0.13 12.47
N PRO A 295 -10.10 1.09 12.96
CA PRO A 295 -8.65 1.04 12.79
C PRO A 295 -8.03 -0.10 13.62
N PRO A 296 -6.88 -0.70 13.22
CA PRO A 296 -5.87 -0.18 12.29
C PRO A 296 -5.81 -0.94 10.95
N LEU A 297 -6.76 -0.71 10.05
CA LEU A 297 -6.71 -1.31 8.71
C LEU A 297 -5.74 -0.53 7.80
N VAL A 298 -4.64 -1.15 7.38
CA VAL A 298 -3.64 -0.54 6.46
C VAL A 298 -4.04 -0.77 5.01
N SER A 299 -4.43 -2.00 4.67
CA SER A 299 -4.82 -2.37 3.31
C SER A 299 -6.10 -3.19 3.32
N LEU A 300 -7.02 -2.85 2.43
CA LEU A 300 -8.30 -3.55 2.26
C LEU A 300 -8.48 -3.95 0.81
N THR A 301 -8.66 -5.25 0.56
CA THR A 301 -9.13 -5.78 -0.73
C THR A 301 -10.52 -6.34 -0.56
N LEU A 302 -11.45 -5.91 -1.41
CA LEU A 302 -12.82 -6.40 -1.40
C LEU A 302 -13.42 -6.43 -2.82
N PRO A 303 -14.40 -7.31 -3.09
CA PRO A 303 -15.16 -7.25 -4.33
C PRO A 303 -16.11 -6.05 -4.33
N MET A 304 -16.45 -5.53 -5.51
CA MET A 304 -17.38 -4.42 -5.69
C MET A 304 -18.75 -4.67 -5.03
N SER A 305 -19.20 -5.93 -4.99
CA SER A 305 -20.44 -6.33 -4.32
C SER A 305 -20.47 -5.96 -2.83
N ILE A 306 -19.34 -6.01 -2.13
CA ILE A 306 -19.20 -5.59 -0.72
C ILE A 306 -18.97 -4.09 -0.64
N PHE A 307 -18.14 -3.52 -1.53
CA PHE A 307 -17.88 -2.07 -1.55
C PHE A 307 -19.17 -1.26 -1.63
N LYS A 308 -20.10 -1.70 -2.49
CA LYS A 308 -21.40 -1.05 -2.68
C LYS A 308 -22.20 -0.92 -1.40
N LEU A 309 -22.13 -1.89 -0.49
CA LEU A 309 -22.84 -1.78 0.78
C LEU A 309 -22.32 -0.64 1.66
N ILE A 310 -21.01 -0.37 1.58
CA ILE A 310 -20.37 0.77 2.26
C ILE A 310 -20.73 2.07 1.54
N TRP A 311 -20.65 2.07 0.21
CA TRP A 311 -20.88 3.22 -0.65
C TRP A 311 -22.34 3.70 -0.65
N GLU A 312 -23.29 2.77 -0.73
CA GLU A 312 -24.73 3.03 -0.80
C GLU A 312 -25.39 3.07 0.59
N SER A 313 -24.59 2.89 1.66
CA SER A 313 -25.02 2.98 3.05
C SER A 313 -25.89 4.21 3.29
N PRO A 314 -27.04 4.08 3.98
CA PRO A 314 -27.82 5.24 4.43
C PRO A 314 -27.04 6.16 5.36
N ASP A 315 -26.08 5.62 6.11
CA ASP A 315 -25.14 6.38 6.93
C ASP A 315 -23.88 6.71 6.10
N PRO A 316 -23.68 7.98 5.68
CA PRO A 316 -22.51 8.38 4.91
C PRO A 316 -21.21 8.31 5.73
N THR A 317 -21.30 8.24 7.06
CA THR A 317 -20.12 8.18 7.93
C THR A 317 -19.35 6.86 7.78
N HIS A 318 -19.99 5.77 7.31
CA HIS A 318 -19.28 4.51 7.03
C HIS A 318 -18.17 4.69 5.99
N PHE A 319 -18.46 5.35 4.87
CA PHE A 319 -17.45 5.60 3.83
C PHE A 319 -16.37 6.60 4.29
N GLN A 320 -16.76 7.62 5.06
CA GLN A 320 -15.81 8.59 5.63
C GLN A 320 -14.87 7.96 6.66
N ARG A 321 -15.39 7.03 7.47
CA ARG A 321 -14.65 6.31 8.51
C ARG A 321 -13.89 5.10 7.99
N LEU A 322 -14.06 4.72 6.72
CA LEU A 322 -13.25 3.67 6.11
C LEU A 322 -11.78 4.14 6.07
N ARG A 323 -10.87 3.50 6.83
CA ARG A 323 -9.50 4.00 7.03
C ARG A 323 -8.33 3.22 6.38
N PRO A 324 -8.51 2.39 5.33
CA PRO A 324 -7.37 1.80 4.68
C PRO A 324 -6.52 2.88 4.02
N LYS A 325 -5.19 2.77 4.15
CA LYS A 325 -4.26 3.57 3.36
C LYS A 325 -4.34 3.17 1.88
N THR A 326 -4.49 1.87 1.63
CA THR A 326 -4.62 1.25 0.31
C THR A 326 -5.95 0.51 0.21
N LEU A 327 -6.80 0.93 -0.73
CA LEU A 327 -8.08 0.30 -1.03
C LEU A 327 -8.02 -0.36 -2.41
N ILE A 328 -8.27 -1.67 -2.46
CA ILE A 328 -8.32 -2.47 -3.68
C ILE A 328 -9.76 -2.95 -3.86
N ILE A 329 -10.40 -2.51 -4.95
CA ILE A 329 -11.75 -2.92 -5.31
C ILE A 329 -11.66 -3.81 -6.55
N GLU A 330 -12.10 -5.05 -6.39
CA GLU A 330 -12.03 -6.09 -7.43
C GLU A 330 -13.42 -6.43 -7.98
N GLU A 331 -13.44 -7.25 -9.05
CA GLU A 331 -14.66 -7.81 -9.64
C GLU A 331 -15.66 -6.76 -10.15
N ILE A 332 -15.16 -5.59 -10.58
CA ILE A 332 -16.01 -4.49 -11.06
C ILE A 332 -16.67 -4.85 -12.40
N GLU A 333 -18.00 -4.79 -12.45
CA GLU A 333 -18.80 -4.99 -13.66
C GLU A 333 -19.29 -3.66 -14.29
N ASN A 334 -19.64 -3.68 -15.58
CA ASN A 334 -20.08 -2.48 -16.33
C ASN A 334 -21.23 -1.72 -15.66
N ARG A 335 -22.27 -2.45 -15.22
CA ARG A 335 -23.44 -1.85 -14.53
C ARG A 335 -23.08 -1.12 -13.24
N GLU A 336 -21.91 -1.43 -12.68
CA GLU A 336 -21.45 -0.88 -11.40
C GLU A 336 -20.68 0.41 -11.59
N ILE A 337 -20.05 0.59 -12.75
CA ILE A 337 -19.48 1.88 -13.15
C ILE A 337 -20.58 2.94 -13.09
N ASP A 338 -21.73 2.69 -13.70
CA ASP A 338 -22.84 3.66 -13.70
C ASP A 338 -23.32 4.01 -12.27
N LEU A 339 -23.33 3.03 -11.35
CA LEU A 339 -23.69 3.24 -9.94
C LEU A 339 -22.66 4.09 -9.18
N ILE A 340 -21.37 3.85 -9.44
CA ILE A 340 -20.26 4.66 -8.92
C ILE A 340 -20.39 6.12 -9.38
N LEU A 341 -20.88 6.32 -10.60
CA LEU A 341 -21.02 7.62 -11.24
C LEU A 341 -22.29 8.39 -10.85
N TRP A 342 -23.22 7.81 -10.08
CA TRP A 342 -24.44 8.52 -9.70
C TRP A 342 -24.16 9.63 -8.67
N PRO A 343 -24.40 10.92 -8.99
CA PRO A 343 -23.95 12.04 -8.16
C PRO A 343 -24.92 12.42 -7.03
N ASP A 344 -26.10 11.82 -6.95
CA ASP A 344 -27.23 12.38 -6.21
C ASP A 344 -27.14 12.27 -4.68
N ARG A 345 -26.04 11.73 -4.13
CA ARG A 345 -25.81 11.68 -2.68
C ARG A 345 -24.74 12.69 -2.25
N ILE A 346 -25.26 13.71 -1.54
CA ILE A 346 -24.69 14.58 -0.51
C ILE A 346 -23.19 14.91 -0.68
N ASP A 347 -22.86 16.20 -0.73
CA ASP A 347 -21.48 16.75 -0.69
C ASP A 347 -20.62 16.21 0.47
N SER A 348 -21.22 15.52 1.44
CA SER A 348 -20.55 14.87 2.57
C SER A 348 -19.97 13.48 2.27
N LEU A 349 -20.23 12.84 1.12
CA LEU A 349 -19.69 11.51 0.84
C LEU A 349 -18.27 11.58 0.25
N TRP A 350 -17.26 11.53 1.11
CA TRP A 350 -15.83 11.55 0.75
C TRP A 350 -15.01 10.67 1.72
N ASN A 351 -13.80 10.30 1.29
CA ASN A 351 -12.81 9.57 2.06
C ASN A 351 -11.47 10.31 2.00
N ALA A 352 -10.82 10.50 3.15
CA ALA A 352 -9.53 11.20 3.24
C ALA A 352 -8.38 10.28 3.71
N CYS A 353 -8.69 9.06 4.14
CA CYS A 353 -7.68 8.12 4.65
C CYS A 353 -7.00 7.34 3.52
N THR A 354 -7.73 7.07 2.44
CA THR A 354 -7.24 6.30 1.30
C THR A 354 -6.34 7.17 0.43
N THR A 355 -5.07 6.78 0.35
CA THR A 355 -4.06 7.45 -0.49
C THR A 355 -3.75 6.67 -1.76
N GLU A 356 -4.08 5.38 -1.79
CA GLU A 356 -3.91 4.49 -2.94
C GLU A 356 -5.21 3.74 -3.22
N LEU A 357 -5.68 3.85 -4.46
CA LEU A 357 -6.89 3.20 -4.96
C LEU A 357 -6.53 2.30 -6.13
N VAL A 358 -6.88 1.02 -6.03
CA VAL A 358 -6.69 0.03 -7.09
C VAL A 358 -8.05 -0.49 -7.53
N LEU A 359 -8.35 -0.39 -8.81
CA LEU A 359 -9.63 -0.75 -9.40
C LEU A 359 -9.40 -1.87 -10.41
N THR A 360 -9.91 -3.06 -10.13
CA THR A 360 -9.73 -4.25 -10.97
C THR A 360 -11.06 -4.72 -11.51
N PHE A 361 -11.23 -4.59 -12.83
CA PHE A 361 -12.43 -4.95 -13.57
C PHE A 361 -12.45 -6.43 -13.94
N SER A 362 -13.64 -7.01 -13.96
CA SER A 362 -13.86 -8.39 -14.43
C SER A 362 -13.38 -8.56 -15.88
N GLN A 363 -12.91 -9.76 -16.24
CA GLN A 363 -12.23 -10.01 -17.53
C GLN A 363 -13.08 -9.71 -18.77
N GLU A 364 -14.40 -9.72 -18.63
CA GLU A 364 -15.35 -9.48 -19.71
C GLU A 364 -15.61 -7.99 -19.96
N ILE A 365 -15.13 -7.12 -19.07
CA ILE A 365 -15.42 -5.68 -19.08
C ILE A 365 -14.31 -4.92 -19.80
N GLY A 366 -14.69 -4.20 -20.85
CA GLY A 366 -13.84 -3.24 -21.53
C GLY A 366 -14.27 -1.81 -21.22
N LEU A 367 -13.35 -1.00 -20.74
CA LEU A 367 -13.59 0.43 -20.51
C LEU A 367 -13.49 1.23 -21.81
N THR A 368 -14.37 2.22 -21.98
CA THR A 368 -14.18 3.28 -22.98
C THR A 368 -13.39 4.45 -22.40
N THR A 369 -12.94 5.37 -23.24
CA THR A 369 -12.25 6.59 -22.79
C THR A 369 -13.16 7.48 -21.92
N GLU A 370 -14.46 7.50 -22.21
CA GLU A 370 -15.46 8.24 -21.41
C GLU A 370 -15.66 7.59 -20.04
N ASN A 371 -15.88 6.27 -19.99
CA ASN A 371 -15.99 5.56 -18.72
C ASN A 371 -14.72 5.69 -17.86
N PHE A 372 -13.54 5.72 -18.48
CA PHE A 372 -12.28 5.94 -17.79
C PHE A 372 -12.19 7.36 -17.19
N GLU A 373 -12.58 8.39 -17.96
CA GLU A 373 -12.64 9.76 -17.45
C GLU A 373 -13.62 9.90 -16.29
N ASP A 374 -14.81 9.33 -16.40
CA ASP A 374 -15.83 9.39 -15.36
C ASP A 374 -15.39 8.65 -14.10
N LEU A 375 -14.71 7.50 -14.23
CA LEU A 375 -14.10 6.79 -13.12
C LEU A 375 -13.08 7.67 -12.38
N LEU A 376 -12.27 8.43 -13.11
CA LEU A 376 -11.33 9.39 -12.53
C LEU A 376 -12.04 10.57 -11.89
N LYS A 377 -13.14 11.09 -12.48
CA LYS A 377 -13.98 12.11 -11.83
C LYS A 377 -14.51 11.63 -10.48
N TRP A 378 -15.03 10.40 -10.44
CA TRP A 378 -15.50 9.79 -9.20
C TRP A 378 -14.34 9.66 -8.20
N ALA A 379 -13.21 9.07 -8.61
CA ALA A 379 -12.08 8.88 -7.71
C ALA A 379 -11.58 10.22 -7.12
N GLY A 380 -11.50 11.28 -7.94
CA GLY A 380 -11.02 12.59 -7.51
C GLY A 380 -12.01 13.37 -6.63
N SER A 381 -13.31 13.18 -6.84
CA SER A 381 -14.35 13.81 -6.02
C SER A 381 -14.57 13.08 -4.69
N ARG A 382 -14.35 11.76 -4.64
CA ARG A 382 -14.69 10.93 -3.48
C ARG A 382 -13.49 10.57 -2.62
N PHE A 383 -12.28 10.51 -3.18
CA PHE A 383 -11.05 10.27 -2.43
C PHE A 383 -10.18 11.52 -2.41
N THR A 384 -10.50 12.39 -1.47
CA THR A 384 -9.94 13.75 -1.38
C THR A 384 -8.42 13.82 -1.21
N HIS A 385 -7.81 12.73 -0.72
CA HIS A 385 -6.37 12.64 -0.46
C HIS A 385 -5.65 11.63 -1.36
N ILE A 386 -6.30 11.25 -2.47
CA ILE A 386 -5.76 10.24 -3.36
C ILE A 386 -4.45 10.69 -4.00
N LYS A 387 -3.42 9.87 -3.86
CA LYS A 387 -2.09 10.06 -4.46
C LYS A 387 -1.82 9.09 -5.59
N LYS A 388 -2.42 7.89 -5.52
CA LYS A 388 -2.18 6.81 -6.46
C LYS A 388 -3.48 6.19 -6.92
N VAL A 389 -3.66 6.07 -8.23
CA VAL A 389 -4.82 5.41 -8.85
C VAL A 389 -4.34 4.38 -9.86
N PHE A 390 -4.69 3.11 -9.66
CA PHE A 390 -4.36 2.02 -10.57
C PHE A 390 -5.63 1.41 -11.14
N VAL A 391 -5.73 1.34 -12.47
CA VAL A 391 -6.88 0.80 -13.17
C VAL A 391 -6.46 -0.43 -13.97
N ASN A 392 -7.06 -1.58 -13.66
CA ASN A 392 -6.81 -2.85 -14.32
C ASN A 392 -8.08 -3.29 -15.05
N THR A 393 -8.08 -3.22 -16.38
CA THR A 393 -9.18 -3.68 -17.24
C THR A 393 -8.65 -4.58 -18.36
N ALA A 394 -9.42 -5.57 -18.80
CA ALA A 394 -8.97 -6.54 -19.80
C ALA A 394 -8.58 -5.88 -21.14
N ASN A 395 -9.25 -4.79 -21.52
CA ASN A 395 -9.00 -4.09 -22.78
C ASN A 395 -7.94 -2.97 -22.68
N TRP A 396 -7.15 -2.91 -21.59
CA TRP A 396 -6.21 -1.80 -21.33
C TRP A 396 -5.30 -1.49 -22.53
N LYS A 397 -4.79 -2.51 -23.23
CA LYS A 397 -3.93 -2.32 -24.43
C LYS A 397 -4.61 -1.55 -25.56
N ALA A 398 -5.91 -1.76 -25.75
CA ALA A 398 -6.70 -1.06 -26.75
C ALA A 398 -7.16 0.32 -26.27
N LEU A 399 -7.28 0.51 -24.96
CA LEU A 399 -7.69 1.76 -24.33
C LEU A 399 -6.54 2.79 -24.28
N LEU A 400 -5.30 2.35 -24.02
CA LEU A 400 -4.11 3.21 -23.97
C LEU A 400 -4.05 4.25 -25.11
N PRO A 401 -4.04 3.88 -26.41
CA PRO A 401 -3.94 4.86 -27.49
C PRO A 401 -5.14 5.81 -27.57
N GLN A 402 -6.32 5.40 -27.10
CA GLN A 402 -7.52 6.25 -27.10
C GLN A 402 -7.43 7.30 -25.99
N VAL A 403 -6.94 6.91 -24.81
CA VAL A 403 -6.65 7.82 -23.68
C VAL A 403 -5.56 8.81 -24.09
N GLU A 404 -4.48 8.36 -24.74
CA GLU A 404 -3.40 9.26 -25.19
C GLU A 404 -3.84 10.26 -26.26
N ALA A 405 -4.79 9.87 -27.12
CA ALA A 405 -5.33 10.74 -28.16
C ALA A 405 -6.31 11.80 -27.63
N LYS A 406 -6.87 11.59 -26.42
CA LYS A 406 -7.82 12.53 -25.83
C LYS A 406 -7.10 13.78 -25.33
N VAL A 407 -7.68 14.94 -25.66
CA VAL A 407 -7.25 16.25 -25.21
C VAL A 407 -8.37 16.89 -24.40
N GLY A 408 -8.02 17.50 -23.28
CA GLY A 408 -8.99 18.13 -22.38
C GLY A 408 -9.68 17.09 -21.52
N TRP A 409 -9.13 16.86 -20.33
CA TRP A 409 -9.69 15.97 -19.34
C TRP A 409 -10.55 16.76 -18.36
N ASP A 410 -11.74 16.24 -18.09
CA ASP A 410 -12.73 16.84 -17.22
C ASP A 410 -12.70 16.22 -15.82
N PHE A 411 -11.52 16.02 -15.23
CA PHE A 411 -11.39 15.59 -13.84
C PHE A 411 -10.30 16.41 -13.14
N SER A 412 -10.39 16.47 -11.80
CA SER A 412 -9.35 17.06 -10.96
C SER A 412 -8.98 16.10 -9.83
N MET A 413 -7.68 15.98 -9.58
CA MET A 413 -7.08 15.22 -8.49
C MET A 413 -5.79 15.93 -8.08
N ASP A 414 -5.87 16.85 -7.13
CA ASP A 414 -4.77 17.78 -6.86
C ASP A 414 -3.54 17.09 -6.26
N LEU A 415 -3.72 16.02 -5.49
CA LEU A 415 -2.65 15.26 -4.85
C LEU A 415 -2.17 14.04 -5.66
N LEU A 416 -2.69 13.82 -6.88
CA LEU A 416 -2.29 12.67 -7.70
C LEU A 416 -0.81 12.77 -8.07
N GLU A 417 -0.08 11.72 -7.70
CA GLU A 417 1.34 11.50 -7.95
C GLU A 417 1.54 10.39 -9.00
N GLU A 418 0.69 9.35 -8.99
CA GLU A 418 0.84 8.16 -9.82
C GLU A 418 -0.49 7.68 -10.39
N LEU A 419 -0.58 7.51 -11.72
CA LEU A 419 -1.71 6.89 -12.40
C LEU A 419 -1.19 5.72 -13.24
N LYS A 420 -1.81 4.54 -13.11
CA LYS A 420 -1.51 3.36 -13.94
C LYS A 420 -2.74 2.83 -14.64
N LEU A 421 -2.54 2.38 -15.89
CA LEU A 421 -3.54 1.62 -16.65
C LEU A 421 -2.93 0.31 -17.13
N GLY A 422 -3.45 -0.83 -16.65
CA GLY A 422 -2.94 -2.17 -16.98
C GLY A 422 -1.46 -2.36 -16.62
N GLY A 423 -1.01 -1.71 -15.55
CA GLY A 423 0.38 -1.71 -15.11
C GLY A 423 1.32 -0.76 -15.87
N GLN A 424 0.84 0.04 -16.82
CA GLN A 424 1.63 1.09 -17.48
C GLN A 424 1.52 2.42 -16.75
N ASP A 425 2.67 3.04 -16.46
CA ASP A 425 2.76 4.35 -15.82
C ASP A 425 2.32 5.48 -16.75
N ALA A 426 1.47 6.36 -16.24
CA ALA A 426 1.08 7.58 -16.92
C ALA A 426 2.00 8.75 -16.56
N VAL A 427 2.44 9.48 -17.58
CA VAL A 427 2.96 10.84 -17.50
C VAL A 427 1.78 11.79 -17.68
N LEU A 428 1.46 12.49 -16.59
CA LEU A 428 0.37 13.47 -16.54
C LEU A 428 0.91 14.85 -16.90
N THR A 429 0.29 15.50 -17.88
CA THR A 429 0.52 16.93 -18.16
C THR A 429 -0.69 17.70 -17.67
N PHE A 430 -0.48 18.70 -16.82
CA PHE A 430 -1.54 19.50 -16.25
C PHE A 430 -1.14 20.97 -16.13
N THR A 431 -2.14 21.81 -15.92
CA THR A 431 -1.98 23.21 -15.51
C THR A 431 -2.80 23.45 -14.26
N TRP A 432 -2.31 24.32 -13.38
CA TRP A 432 -3.07 24.81 -12.24
C TRP A 432 -4.03 25.92 -12.72
N GLU A 433 -5.30 25.79 -12.36
CA GLU A 433 -6.33 26.81 -12.62
C GLU A 433 -7.04 27.18 -11.32
N HIS A 434 -7.48 28.44 -11.17
CA HIS A 434 -8.36 28.80 -10.07
C HIS A 434 -9.66 27.99 -10.15
N LYS A 435 -10.19 27.60 -8.99
CA LYS A 435 -11.49 26.92 -8.92
C LYS A 435 -12.56 27.72 -9.68
N ALA A 436 -13.38 27.04 -10.48
CA ALA A 436 -14.46 27.67 -11.23
C ALA A 436 -15.37 28.48 -10.28
N GLY A 437 -15.73 29.71 -10.68
CA GLY A 437 -16.57 30.60 -9.88
C GLY A 437 -15.86 31.32 -8.72
N LEU A 438 -14.57 31.05 -8.46
CA LEU A 438 -13.84 31.73 -7.39
C LEU A 438 -13.79 33.26 -7.61
N ALA A 439 -13.56 33.71 -8.84
CA ALA A 439 -13.55 35.13 -9.20
C ALA A 439 -14.93 35.81 -9.08
N THR A 440 -16.01 35.02 -9.00
CA THR A 440 -17.39 35.52 -8.82
C THR A 440 -17.83 35.57 -7.36
N GLN A 441 -16.99 35.07 -6.43
CA GLN A 441 -17.26 35.17 -5.01
C GLN A 441 -17.24 36.63 -4.54
N PRO A 442 -18.03 36.98 -3.51
CA PRO A 442 -18.05 38.33 -2.98
C PRO A 442 -16.68 38.72 -2.42
N GLU A 443 -16.30 39.97 -2.67
CA GLU A 443 -15.06 40.53 -2.13
C GLU A 443 -15.09 40.53 -0.60
N LEU A 444 -14.01 40.05 0.02
CA LEU A 444 -13.79 40.06 1.45
C LEU A 444 -13.67 41.51 1.92
N THR A 445 -14.53 41.94 2.84
CA THR A 445 -14.47 43.29 3.42
C THR A 445 -14.03 43.25 4.87
N ARG A 446 -13.54 44.39 5.41
CA ARG A 446 -13.09 44.47 6.81
C ARG A 446 -14.15 44.02 7.83
N ALA A 447 -15.43 44.27 7.56
CA ALA A 447 -16.52 43.83 8.43
C ALA A 447 -16.67 42.29 8.49
N HIS A 448 -16.19 41.59 7.46
CA HIS A 448 -16.23 40.13 7.34
C HIS A 448 -14.88 39.48 7.70
N VAL A 449 -13.88 40.26 8.11
CA VAL A 449 -12.63 39.77 8.70
C VAL A 449 -12.75 39.97 10.21
N PRO A 450 -13.07 38.92 10.99
CA PRO A 450 -13.15 39.06 12.45
C PRO A 450 -11.86 39.66 13.00
N GLU A 451 -11.95 40.59 13.96
CA GLU A 451 -10.78 41.24 14.57
C GLU A 451 -9.84 40.22 15.28
N ALA A 452 -10.33 39.00 15.54
CA ALA A 452 -9.58 37.86 16.08
C ALA A 452 -9.30 36.72 15.07
N ALA A 453 -9.65 36.88 13.78
CA ALA A 453 -9.44 35.84 12.78
C ALA A 453 -7.98 35.78 12.32
N ASN A 454 -7.32 34.65 12.56
CA ASN A 454 -6.05 34.35 11.88
C ASN A 454 -6.36 34.05 10.41
N CYS A 455 -6.14 35.03 9.54
CA CYS A 455 -6.30 34.84 8.10
C CYS A 455 -5.03 34.24 7.49
N ILE A 456 -5.20 33.32 6.55
CA ILE A 456 -4.14 32.92 5.62
C ILE A 456 -4.40 33.63 4.30
N TYR A 457 -3.42 34.37 3.81
CA TYR A 457 -3.51 35.05 2.52
C TYR A 457 -2.87 34.18 1.45
N ILE A 458 -3.61 33.89 0.39
CA ILE A 458 -3.10 33.11 -0.74
C ILE A 458 -2.87 34.04 -1.92
N LEU A 459 -1.62 34.10 -2.38
CA LEU A 459 -1.12 34.99 -3.40
C LEU A 459 -0.62 34.18 -4.60
N PRO A 460 -0.97 34.53 -5.85
CA PRO A 460 -0.36 33.93 -7.02
C PRO A 460 1.17 34.14 -6.99
N VAL A 461 1.94 33.08 -7.24
CA VAL A 461 3.41 33.16 -7.22
C VAL A 461 3.92 34.22 -8.21
N SER A 462 3.25 34.34 -9.37
CA SER A 462 3.57 35.31 -10.42
C SER A 462 3.45 36.77 -9.97
N GLU A 463 2.73 37.03 -8.88
CA GLU A 463 2.51 38.36 -8.32
C GLU A 463 3.32 38.59 -7.05
N TYR A 464 4.11 37.61 -6.59
CA TYR A 464 4.92 37.72 -5.38
C TYR A 464 5.84 38.93 -5.42
N GLY A 465 6.63 39.08 -6.49
CA GLY A 465 7.56 40.20 -6.63
C GLY A 465 6.85 41.56 -6.58
N ASN A 466 5.69 41.69 -7.25
CA ASN A 466 4.88 42.91 -7.27
C ASN A 466 4.25 43.22 -5.91
N TRP A 467 3.88 42.17 -5.17
CA TRP A 467 3.37 42.31 -3.81
C TRP A 467 4.49 42.67 -2.83
N ALA A 468 5.64 42.01 -2.91
CA ALA A 468 6.78 42.19 -2.03
C ALA A 468 7.37 43.60 -2.12
N ASN A 469 7.44 44.19 -3.32
CA ASN A 469 7.92 45.55 -3.54
C ASN A 469 6.81 46.62 -3.53
N GLY A 470 5.54 46.22 -3.31
CA GLY A 470 4.38 47.10 -3.23
C GLY A 470 3.89 47.68 -4.56
N THR A 471 4.41 47.27 -5.71
CA THR A 471 3.93 47.74 -7.04
C THR A 471 2.58 47.16 -7.43
N ILE A 472 2.09 46.13 -6.72
CA ILE A 472 0.76 45.54 -6.94
C ILE A 472 -0.38 46.49 -6.55
N VAL A 473 -0.16 47.45 -5.66
CA VAL A 473 -1.20 48.29 -5.03
C VAL A 473 -2.16 48.96 -6.03
N PRO A 474 -1.70 49.56 -7.16
CA PRO A 474 -2.61 50.16 -8.14
C PRO A 474 -3.52 49.16 -8.87
N ARG A 475 -3.16 47.87 -8.87
CA ARG A 475 -3.96 46.78 -9.47
C ARG A 475 -4.93 46.17 -8.46
N LEU A 476 -4.88 46.53 -7.19
CA LEU A 476 -5.82 46.04 -6.19
C LEU A 476 -7.10 46.88 -6.19
N THR A 477 -8.23 46.27 -5.88
CA THR A 477 -9.41 47.00 -5.41
C THR A 477 -9.08 47.79 -4.13
N GLN A 478 -9.87 48.82 -3.84
CA GLN A 478 -9.68 49.63 -2.63
C GLN A 478 -9.73 48.76 -1.36
N THR A 479 -10.64 47.78 -1.33
CA THR A 479 -10.78 46.84 -0.21
C THR A 479 -9.56 45.94 -0.07
N ALA A 480 -9.10 45.31 -1.16
CA ALA A 480 -7.94 44.42 -1.14
C ALA A 480 -6.66 45.17 -0.73
N ALA A 481 -6.43 46.38 -1.24
CA ALA A 481 -5.28 47.23 -0.87
C ALA A 481 -5.25 47.59 0.63
N THR A 482 -6.41 47.50 1.29
CA THR A 482 -6.62 47.89 2.68
C THR A 482 -6.52 46.70 3.66
N ILE A 483 -6.74 45.47 3.17
CA ILE A 483 -6.78 44.23 3.96
C ILE A 483 -5.53 43.37 3.73
N LEU A 484 -4.97 43.37 2.52
CA LEU A 484 -3.79 42.59 2.20
C LEU A 484 -2.58 43.10 3.01
N PRO A 485 -1.96 42.27 3.86
CA PRO A 485 -0.77 42.66 4.61
C PRO A 485 0.37 43.00 3.64
N ARG A 486 1.18 43.97 4.04
CA ARG A 486 2.41 44.32 3.32
C ARG A 486 3.50 43.32 3.68
N ASN A 487 4.37 43.01 2.74
CA ASN A 487 5.56 42.24 3.05
C ASN A 487 6.57 43.14 3.78
N GLU A 488 6.73 42.97 5.10
CA GLU A 488 7.70 43.74 5.89
C GLU A 488 9.14 43.22 5.74
N THR A 489 9.35 42.06 5.10
CA THR A 489 10.69 41.44 4.93
C THR A 489 11.50 41.98 3.75
N GLY A 490 10.94 42.94 2.98
CA GLY A 490 11.65 44.02 2.29
C GLY A 490 12.59 43.73 1.10
N ASP A 491 13.30 42.60 1.03
CA ASP A 491 14.56 42.56 0.27
C ASP A 491 14.69 41.49 -0.83
N THR A 492 13.68 40.65 -1.08
CA THR A 492 13.78 39.59 -2.11
C THR A 492 12.71 39.72 -3.19
N SER A 493 13.15 39.83 -4.45
CA SER A 493 12.27 39.85 -5.63
C SER A 493 11.72 38.46 -5.99
N SER A 494 12.20 37.42 -5.31
CA SER A 494 11.89 36.01 -5.57
C SER A 494 11.58 35.29 -4.27
N PHE A 495 10.53 34.48 -4.27
CA PHE A 495 10.14 33.65 -3.15
C PHE A 495 11.02 32.41 -3.02
N THR A 496 11.27 32.00 -1.77
CA THR A 496 11.83 30.69 -1.42
C THR A 496 11.15 30.21 -0.15
N CYS A 497 10.62 28.98 -0.16
CA CYS A 497 9.91 28.46 0.99
C CYS A 497 10.88 28.12 2.12
N SER A 498 10.59 28.54 3.35
CA SER A 498 11.45 28.27 4.53
C SER A 498 11.41 26.83 5.05
N ILE A 499 10.53 25.97 4.53
CA ILE A 499 10.43 24.55 4.92
C ILE A 499 11.11 23.65 3.90
N CYS A 500 10.65 23.70 2.64
CA CYS A 500 11.20 22.83 1.59
C CYS A 500 12.41 23.43 0.88
N TYR A 501 12.75 24.70 1.14
CA TYR A 501 13.86 25.43 0.52
C TYR A 501 13.78 25.60 -1.01
N THR A 502 12.66 25.22 -1.62
CA THR A 502 12.44 25.37 -3.06
C THR A 502 12.11 26.81 -3.43
N GLY A 503 12.85 27.37 -4.39
CA GLY A 503 12.62 28.70 -4.97
C GLY A 503 11.68 28.67 -6.19
N GLU A 504 11.18 29.84 -6.62
CA GLU A 504 10.22 29.96 -7.75
C GLU A 504 10.68 29.26 -9.04
N GLU A 505 11.99 29.26 -9.33
CA GLU A 505 12.55 28.63 -10.55
C GLU A 505 12.40 27.10 -10.58
N GLU A 506 12.39 26.46 -9.41
CA GLU A 506 12.30 25.01 -9.25
C GLU A 506 10.85 24.52 -9.22
N TRP A 507 9.87 25.41 -9.03
CA TRP A 507 8.45 25.05 -8.88
C TRP A 507 7.87 24.38 -10.12
N VAL A 508 8.33 24.77 -11.31
CA VAL A 508 7.90 24.17 -12.58
C VAL A 508 8.39 22.71 -12.69
N VAL A 509 9.58 22.42 -12.15
CA VAL A 509 10.16 21.07 -12.16
C VAL A 509 9.54 20.20 -11.08
N GLU A 510 9.28 20.78 -9.91
CA GLU A 510 8.66 20.11 -8.76
C GLU A 510 7.13 20.08 -8.82
N ASN A 511 6.51 20.61 -9.88
CA ASN A 511 5.07 20.59 -10.09
C ASN A 511 4.25 21.24 -8.94
N LYS A 512 4.83 22.25 -8.27
CA LYS A 512 4.18 22.95 -7.16
C LYS A 512 3.02 23.83 -7.62
N ALA A 513 2.03 23.99 -6.77
CA ALA A 513 0.94 24.93 -6.93
C ALA A 513 1.53 26.35 -7.04
N PRO A 514 1.08 27.17 -8.01
CA PRO A 514 1.61 28.51 -8.24
C PRO A 514 1.04 29.52 -7.22
N ALA A 515 1.10 29.16 -5.94
CA ALA A 515 0.53 29.90 -4.83
C ALA A 515 1.46 29.96 -3.62
N ILE A 516 1.54 31.16 -3.06
CA ILE A 516 2.27 31.44 -1.82
C ILE A 516 1.24 31.74 -0.76
N CYS A 517 1.42 31.16 0.41
CA CYS A 517 0.54 31.33 1.54
C CYS A 517 1.24 32.14 2.61
N GLN A 518 0.74 33.35 2.87
CA GLN A 518 1.21 34.18 3.96
C GLN A 518 0.34 33.99 5.20
N THR A 519 1.00 33.69 6.31
CA THR A 519 0.37 33.51 7.62
C THR A 519 0.23 34.85 8.35
N ILE A 520 -0.55 34.90 9.44
CA ILE A 520 -0.71 36.12 10.26
C ILE A 520 0.60 36.63 10.85
N CYS A 521 1.55 35.74 11.15
CA CYS A 521 2.88 36.13 11.62
C CYS A 521 3.79 36.65 10.48
N GLN A 522 3.20 36.94 9.32
CA GLN A 522 3.79 37.47 8.09
C GLN A 522 4.80 36.57 7.38
N HIS A 523 5.13 35.41 7.93
CA HIS A 523 5.94 34.40 7.25
C HIS A 523 5.14 33.75 6.11
N ALA A 524 5.81 33.60 4.97
CA ALA A 524 5.25 33.03 3.77
C ALA A 524 5.81 31.62 3.51
N LEU A 525 4.94 30.71 3.08
CA LEU A 525 5.25 29.31 2.79
C LEU A 525 4.70 28.96 1.41
N CYS A 526 5.27 27.94 0.74
CA CYS A 526 4.59 27.38 -0.43
C CYS A 526 3.30 26.69 0.03
N PHE A 527 2.34 26.58 -0.89
CA PHE A 527 1.03 26.06 -0.59
C PHE A 527 1.06 24.66 0.04
N GLU A 528 1.85 23.73 -0.51
CA GLU A 528 1.92 22.33 -0.07
C GLU A 528 2.51 22.20 1.34
N CYS A 529 3.53 23.01 1.64
CA CYS A 529 4.14 23.05 2.96
C CYS A 529 3.15 23.55 4.02
N LEU A 530 2.35 24.56 3.68
CA LEU A 530 1.27 25.01 4.56
C LEU A 530 0.17 23.94 4.70
N ALA A 531 -0.27 23.31 3.61
CA ALA A 531 -1.28 22.25 3.65
C ALA A 531 -0.82 21.07 4.52
N THR A 532 0.46 20.71 4.44
CA THR A 532 1.06 19.68 5.31
C THR A 532 1.09 20.12 6.77
N LEU A 533 1.50 21.37 7.04
CA LEU A 533 1.55 21.94 8.39
C LEU A 533 0.20 22.01 9.06
N LEU A 534 -0.84 22.44 8.34
CA LEU A 534 -2.19 22.57 8.89
C LEU A 534 -2.81 21.22 9.27
N VAL A 535 -2.06 20.12 9.11
CA VAL A 535 -2.51 18.75 9.36
C VAL A 535 -3.88 18.62 8.73
N VAL A 536 -3.89 18.71 7.40
CA VAL A 536 -4.98 18.18 6.57
C VAL A 536 -4.94 16.65 6.68
N SER A 537 -5.00 16.14 7.92
CA SER A 537 -5.09 14.74 8.27
C SER A 537 -6.57 14.42 8.43
N PRO A 538 -7.00 13.19 8.14
CA PRO A 538 -8.34 12.72 8.43
C PRO A 538 -8.57 12.67 9.95
N VAL A 539 -8.76 13.82 10.59
CA VAL A 539 -9.15 13.86 12.00
C VAL A 539 -10.62 13.49 12.09
N ASP A 540 -10.91 12.56 13.00
CA ASP A 540 -12.26 12.21 13.44
C ASP A 540 -13.06 13.45 13.81
N GLY A 541 -14.15 13.73 13.09
CA GLY A 541 -15.14 14.70 13.52
C GLY A 541 -15.82 15.43 12.38
N ASP A 542 -17.15 15.36 12.37
CA ASP A 542 -18.00 16.32 11.68
C ASP A 542 -17.80 17.69 12.33
N GLY A 543 -16.94 18.52 11.75
CA GLY A 543 -16.73 19.91 12.14
C GLY A 543 -15.81 20.09 13.35
N VAL A 544 -14.50 20.15 13.12
CA VAL A 544 -13.56 20.67 14.10
C VAL A 544 -12.62 21.64 13.39
N ALA A 545 -12.57 22.87 13.89
CA ALA A 545 -11.62 23.89 13.48
C ALA A 545 -10.21 23.30 13.36
N LEU A 546 -9.42 23.75 12.38
CA LEU A 546 -8.05 23.29 12.23
C LEU A 546 -7.29 23.44 13.56
N PRO A 547 -6.51 22.42 13.97
CA PRO A 547 -5.72 22.52 15.19
C PRO A 547 -4.78 23.73 15.10
N ALA A 548 -4.46 24.32 16.26
CA ALA A 548 -3.42 25.35 16.31
C ALA A 548 -2.08 24.73 15.92
N VAL A 549 -1.38 25.34 14.96
CA VAL A 549 -0.08 24.87 14.46
C VAL A 549 0.98 25.93 14.71
N GLU A 550 2.19 25.54 15.09
CA GLU A 550 3.29 26.49 15.24
C GLU A 550 3.90 26.86 13.89
N CYS A 551 4.11 28.15 13.66
CA CYS A 551 4.87 28.63 12.51
C CYS A 551 6.29 28.05 12.57
N PRO A 552 6.79 27.36 11.52
CA PRO A 552 8.13 26.79 11.53
C PRO A 552 9.24 27.86 11.60
N THR A 553 8.92 29.10 11.25
CA THR A 553 9.92 30.20 11.19
C THR A 553 10.01 30.96 12.51
N CYS A 554 8.90 31.38 13.11
CA CYS A 554 8.90 32.18 14.34
C CYS A 554 8.32 31.46 15.57
N ARG A 555 7.83 30.22 15.43
CA ARG A 555 7.14 29.44 16.46
C ARG A 555 5.88 30.09 17.04
N GLY A 556 5.35 31.12 16.37
CA GLY A 556 4.06 31.70 16.72
C GLY A 556 2.91 30.75 16.36
N ASN A 557 1.88 30.69 17.20
CA ASN A 557 0.69 29.88 16.93
C ASN A 557 -0.10 30.43 15.74
N ILE A 558 -0.47 29.54 14.82
CA ILE A 558 -1.32 29.77 13.66
C ILE A 558 -2.58 28.93 13.85
N THR A 559 -3.73 29.57 14.05
CA THR A 559 -5.04 28.89 14.18
C THR A 559 -6.00 29.49 13.16
N PRO A 560 -5.85 29.15 11.88
CA PRO A 560 -6.48 29.89 10.80
C PRO A 560 -7.98 29.63 10.75
N THR A 561 -8.77 30.70 10.59
CA THR A 561 -10.24 30.62 10.52
C THR A 561 -10.80 31.04 9.16
N ILE A 562 -10.03 31.77 8.36
CA ILE A 562 -10.42 32.26 7.03
C ILE A 562 -9.21 32.18 6.09
N VAL A 563 -9.48 31.88 4.83
CA VAL A 563 -8.51 31.96 3.73
C VAL A 563 -8.90 33.13 2.84
N ALA A 564 -8.00 34.09 2.67
CA ALA A 564 -8.18 35.26 1.82
C ALA A 564 -7.38 35.06 0.52
N ALA A 565 -8.09 34.73 -0.54
CA ALA A 565 -7.52 34.42 -1.84
C ALA A 565 -7.44 35.67 -2.72
N LEU A 566 -6.23 36.04 -3.18
CA LEU A 566 -6.06 37.09 -4.17
C LEU A 566 -6.37 36.54 -5.56
N VAL A 567 -7.38 37.10 -6.22
CA VAL A 567 -7.88 36.65 -7.51
C VAL A 567 -8.05 37.81 -8.49
N GLN A 568 -7.88 37.52 -9.78
CA GLN A 568 -8.10 38.48 -10.84
C GLN A 568 -9.61 38.68 -11.07
N ASN A 569 -10.13 39.89 -10.81
CA ASN A 569 -11.53 40.25 -11.02
C ASN A 569 -11.78 40.75 -12.45
N THR A 570 -10.94 41.67 -12.91
CA THR A 570 -10.89 42.15 -14.31
C THR A 570 -9.44 42.16 -14.77
N PRO A 571 -9.10 42.27 -16.08
CA PRO A 571 -7.70 42.20 -16.53
C PRO A 571 -6.73 43.16 -15.83
N ASN A 572 -7.22 44.30 -15.33
CA ASN A 572 -6.41 45.32 -14.68
C ASN A 572 -6.62 45.40 -13.16
N GLN A 573 -7.54 44.60 -12.58
CA GLN A 573 -7.94 44.71 -11.19
C GLN A 573 -8.06 43.35 -10.50
N MET A 574 -7.46 43.23 -9.32
CA MET A 574 -7.49 42.07 -8.44
C MET A 574 -8.27 42.40 -7.16
N CYS A 575 -9.00 41.41 -6.64
CA CYS A 575 -9.71 41.50 -5.37
C CYS A 575 -9.30 40.36 -4.43
N LEU A 576 -9.56 40.53 -3.14
CA LEU A 576 -9.47 39.45 -2.16
C LEU A 576 -10.85 38.84 -1.97
N VAL A 577 -10.99 37.54 -2.21
CA VAL A 577 -12.21 36.81 -1.90
C VAL A 577 -12.00 35.93 -0.68
N GLY A 578 -13.02 35.83 0.15
CA GLY A 578 -13.02 34.95 1.31
C GLY A 578 -13.38 33.53 0.87
N VAL A 579 -12.56 32.56 1.28
CA VAL A 579 -12.80 31.14 1.09
C VAL A 579 -12.81 30.51 2.48
N GLU A 580 -13.79 29.66 2.74
CA GLU A 580 -13.84 28.91 3.99
C GLU A 580 -12.64 27.97 4.07
N ILE A 581 -12.00 27.96 5.24
CA ILE A 581 -10.89 27.06 5.49
C ILE A 581 -11.44 25.68 5.82
N ASP A 582 -11.04 24.68 5.06
CA ASP A 582 -11.36 23.29 5.33
C ASP A 582 -10.13 22.41 5.06
N ARG A 583 -10.33 21.11 5.24
CA ARG A 583 -9.35 20.07 4.92
C ARG A 583 -9.17 19.80 3.41
N HIS A 584 -9.76 20.61 2.55
CA HIS A 584 -9.65 20.50 1.09
C HIS A 584 -9.15 21.82 0.49
N LEU A 585 -8.32 22.54 1.25
CA LEU A 585 -7.83 23.89 0.93
C LEU A 585 -7.37 24.06 -0.53
N LEU A 586 -6.68 23.06 -1.12
CA LEU A 586 -6.31 23.04 -2.55
C LEU A 586 -7.55 23.15 -3.44
N GLN A 587 -8.47 22.20 -3.31
CA GLN A 587 -9.70 22.11 -4.11
C GLN A 587 -10.60 23.35 -4.01
N ASN A 588 -10.44 24.16 -2.96
CA ASN A 588 -11.18 25.40 -2.76
C ASN A 588 -10.56 26.63 -3.45
N TYR A 589 -9.27 26.59 -3.77
CA TYR A 589 -8.56 27.72 -4.38
C TYR A 589 -7.99 27.40 -5.77
N LEU A 590 -7.27 26.29 -5.91
CA LEU A 590 -6.56 25.87 -7.12
C LEU A 590 -6.81 24.40 -7.41
N VAL A 591 -7.18 24.11 -8.66
CA VAL A 591 -7.41 22.75 -9.14
C VAL A 591 -6.42 22.39 -10.25
N LYS A 592 -5.98 21.14 -10.30
CA LYS A 592 -5.23 20.60 -11.43
C LYS A 592 -6.19 20.30 -12.58
N LYS A 593 -5.96 20.97 -13.71
CA LYS A 593 -6.59 20.62 -14.98
C LYS A 593 -5.66 19.78 -15.82
N TYR A 594 -6.04 18.54 -16.04
CA TYR A 594 -5.26 17.60 -16.83
C TYR A 594 -5.44 17.89 -18.33
N LEU A 595 -4.32 18.16 -19.01
CA LEU A 595 -4.29 18.47 -20.44
C LEU A 595 -4.13 17.21 -21.28
N SER A 596 -3.24 16.31 -20.85
CA SER A 596 -3.00 15.04 -21.53
C SER A 596 -2.45 13.98 -20.57
N ILE A 597 -2.75 12.71 -20.87
CA ILE A 597 -2.23 11.52 -20.21
C ILE A 597 -1.42 10.75 -21.26
N ARG A 598 -0.14 10.48 -21.00
CA ARG A 598 0.72 9.68 -21.89
C ARG A 598 1.26 8.49 -21.14
N PHE A 599 1.38 7.32 -21.75
CA PHE A 599 1.91 6.16 -21.05
C PHE A 599 3.34 5.89 -21.47
N VAL A 600 4.20 5.68 -20.48
CA VAL A 600 5.58 5.28 -20.73
C VAL A 600 5.54 3.81 -21.12
N PRO A 601 6.05 3.41 -22.29
CA PRO A 601 6.19 1.99 -22.61
C PRO A 601 7.06 1.34 -21.53
N PRO A 602 6.81 0.06 -21.19
CA PRO A 602 7.51 -0.58 -20.09
C PRO A 602 9.01 -0.49 -20.36
N VAL A 603 9.76 0.10 -19.42
CA VAL A 603 11.22 0.11 -19.48
C VAL A 603 11.63 -1.34 -19.46
N ILE A 604 11.98 -1.90 -20.62
CA ILE A 604 12.50 -3.25 -20.70
C ILE A 604 13.77 -3.25 -19.85
N PRO A 605 13.81 -4.00 -18.73
CA PRO A 605 15.00 -4.02 -17.91
C PRO A 605 16.18 -4.45 -18.78
N ALA A 606 17.31 -3.75 -18.61
CA ALA A 606 18.57 -3.95 -19.32
C ALA A 606 19.04 -5.43 -19.52
N PRO A 607 18.64 -6.47 -18.76
CA PRO A 607 18.90 -7.87 -19.13
C PRO A 607 18.50 -8.28 -20.56
N ALA A 608 17.51 -7.64 -21.20
CA ALA A 608 17.14 -7.98 -22.59
C ALA A 608 18.18 -7.50 -23.63
N LEU A 609 18.90 -6.42 -23.36
CA LEU A 609 20.03 -5.98 -24.20
C LEU A 609 21.24 -6.91 -24.03
N GLY A 610 21.38 -7.56 -22.88
CA GLY A 610 22.43 -8.55 -22.61
C GLY A 610 22.38 -9.74 -23.57
N TRP A 611 21.18 -10.28 -23.84
CA TRP A 611 20.96 -11.36 -24.80
C TRP A 611 21.17 -10.91 -26.26
N PHE A 612 20.72 -9.69 -26.60
CA PHE A 612 20.95 -9.13 -27.93
C PHE A 612 22.44 -8.92 -28.21
N TRP A 613 23.21 -8.43 -27.24
CA TRP A 613 24.67 -8.28 -27.34
C TRP A 613 25.42 -9.61 -27.34
N THR A 614 24.98 -10.63 -26.57
CA THR A 614 25.58 -11.98 -26.67
C THR A 614 25.28 -12.62 -28.03
N MET A 615 24.09 -12.42 -28.59
CA MET A 615 23.73 -12.91 -29.92
C MET A 615 24.56 -12.23 -31.01
N VAL A 616 24.70 -10.90 -30.97
CA VAL A 616 25.55 -10.13 -31.90
C VAL A 616 27.02 -10.53 -31.79
N ASN A 617 27.54 -10.76 -30.58
CA ASN A 617 28.92 -11.24 -30.38
C ASN A 617 29.12 -12.69 -30.86
N LYS A 618 28.13 -13.58 -30.70
CA LYS A 618 28.16 -14.93 -31.27
C LYS A 618 28.15 -14.90 -32.80
N ILE A 619 27.36 -14.01 -33.41
CA ILE A 619 27.33 -13.83 -34.88
C ILE A 619 28.68 -13.27 -35.38
N LYS A 620 29.30 -12.33 -34.68
CA LYS A 620 30.66 -11.84 -35.01
C LYS A 620 31.72 -12.93 -34.89
N HIS A 621 31.65 -13.77 -33.85
CA HIS A 621 32.57 -14.90 -33.70
C HIS A 621 32.36 -15.98 -34.76
N PHE A 622 31.12 -16.23 -35.16
CA PHE A 622 30.82 -17.16 -36.25
C PHE A 622 31.30 -16.62 -37.60
N ALA A 623 31.07 -15.34 -37.89
CA ALA A 623 31.53 -14.69 -39.13
C ALA A 623 33.06 -14.65 -39.23
N SER A 624 33.75 -14.38 -38.12
CA SER A 624 35.23 -14.40 -38.08
C SER A 624 35.79 -15.82 -38.21
N ALA A 625 35.19 -16.83 -37.56
CA ALA A 625 35.59 -18.22 -37.73
C ALA A 625 35.35 -18.73 -39.17
N TRP A 626 34.24 -18.32 -39.78
CA TRP A 626 33.90 -18.67 -41.17
C TRP A 626 34.86 -18.00 -42.17
N PHE A 627 35.22 -16.73 -41.94
CA PHE A 627 36.21 -16.01 -42.74
C PHE A 627 37.62 -16.62 -42.63
N PHE A 628 38.02 -17.04 -41.43
CA PHE A 628 39.30 -17.76 -41.22
C PHE A 628 39.31 -19.16 -41.84
N TRP A 629 38.18 -19.84 -41.92
CA TRP A 629 38.06 -21.13 -42.59
C TRP A 629 38.13 -20.97 -44.12
N LEU A 630 37.49 -19.95 -44.68
CA LEU A 630 37.54 -19.58 -46.09
C LEU A 630 38.93 -19.12 -46.56
N MET A 631 39.72 -18.49 -45.70
CA MET A 631 41.11 -18.07 -46.01
C MET A 631 42.14 -19.22 -45.88
N ARG A 632 41.70 -20.41 -45.44
CA ARG A 632 42.56 -21.59 -45.25
C ARG A 632 42.42 -22.63 -46.38
N TRP A 633 41.47 -22.40 -47.28
CA TRP A 633 41.32 -23.03 -48.59
C TRP A 633 41.75 -22.04 -49.67
#